data_AF-A0A0G0SR09-F1
#
_entry.id   AF-A0A0G0SR09-F1
#
_cell.length_a   1.000
_cell.length_b   1.000
_cell.length_c   1.000
_cell.angle_alpha   90.00
_cell.angle_beta   90.00
_cell.angle_gamma   90.00
#
_symmetry.space_group_name_H-M   'P 1'
#
loop_
_entity.id
_entity.type
_entity.pdbx_description
1 polymer ?
#
loop_
_entity_poly.entity_id
_entity_poly.type
_entity_poly.pdbx_seq_one_letter_code
_entity_poly.pdbx_strand_id
1 'polypeptide(L)'
;MVRLYKMDGKKILISTPYFLPNVSGITIYIDILSKELVKRGHKVTILTSRHQPNLPTEEIKNGVRIKRLSAPIKIGKGLLMPSLLWDGIKEIQKADVVNCHLPQFESGWMCTWAKMLGKKIILTHHTDLSFWSGWKNKIIDSLVFLNQMVAGILADTIVPYTQDYANHSYYLKYFRKKIRAIYPPVRFDIKKNLILDRKIKKEISRKQYVIGFGGRIARQKGLEVLIKATARLDQTLGKKNFIILLAGPKTVIGETYYQDLVAKYGNLTNKNFVFLDGLPRSDLATFYKNIDLLVLPSNDRLESFGWMQIEAMKCGIPCVATDLPGMRVPINESGFGKLFRNNDASDLAEKIIDVLKNKKICLPPDWQSLPIFNYHKSIDEYEKLF
;
A
#
# COMPACT_ATOMS: atom_id res chain seq x y z
N MET A 1 -35.87 11.08 -16.38
CA MET A 1 -36.18 10.52 -15.05
C MET A 1 -35.40 9.22 -14.88
N VAL A 2 -34.25 9.26 -14.21
CA VAL A 2 -33.51 8.03 -13.87
C VAL A 2 -34.14 7.49 -12.59
N ARG A 3 -34.75 6.30 -12.68
CA ARG A 3 -35.28 5.54 -11.55
C ARG A 3 -34.09 5.18 -10.65
N LEU A 4 -33.86 5.96 -9.59
CA LEU A 4 -32.95 5.60 -8.50
C LEU A 4 -33.55 4.39 -7.79
N TYR A 5 -33.19 3.18 -8.22
CA TYR A 5 -33.34 2.00 -7.38
C TYR A 5 -32.46 2.24 -6.14
N LYS A 6 -33.07 2.63 -5.01
CA LYS A 6 -32.45 2.49 -3.70
C LYS A 6 -32.17 0.99 -3.53
N MET A 7 -30.94 0.57 -3.78
CA MET A 7 -30.53 -0.78 -3.39
C MET A 7 -30.55 -0.83 -1.86
N ASP A 8 -31.27 -1.81 -1.30
CA ASP A 8 -31.21 -2.05 0.14
C ASP A 8 -29.76 -2.31 0.56
N GLY A 9 -29.29 -1.55 1.55
CA GLY A 9 -27.91 -1.58 1.99
C GLY A 9 -27.49 -2.96 2.51
N LYS A 10 -26.49 -3.56 1.87
CA LYS A 10 -25.86 -4.83 2.31
C LYS A 10 -25.15 -4.70 3.67
N LYS A 11 -25.12 -5.81 4.41
CA LYS A 11 -24.25 -6.02 5.58
C LYS A 11 -22.94 -6.65 5.13
N ILE A 12 -21.84 -5.90 5.20
CA ILE A 12 -20.53 -6.29 4.67
C ILE A 12 -19.58 -6.53 5.85
N LEU A 13 -19.02 -7.74 5.91
CA LEU A 13 -17.97 -8.10 6.87
C LEU A 13 -16.62 -8.04 6.19
N ILE A 14 -15.75 -7.13 6.64
CA ILE A 14 -14.37 -7.02 6.20
C ILE A 14 -13.47 -7.69 7.24
N SER A 15 -12.67 -8.69 6.85
CA SER A 15 -11.69 -9.35 7.72
C SER A 15 -10.26 -8.94 7.34
N THR A 16 -9.47 -8.47 8.30
CA THR A 16 -8.07 -8.06 8.08
C THR A 16 -7.21 -8.26 9.35
N PRO A 17 -5.95 -8.72 9.25
CA PRO A 17 -5.08 -8.89 10.42
C PRO A 17 -4.81 -7.59 11.18
N TYR A 18 -4.69 -6.46 10.48
CA TYR A 18 -4.49 -5.14 11.10
C TYR A 18 -5.49 -4.13 10.57
N PHE A 19 -5.82 -3.18 11.44
CA PHE A 19 -6.56 -1.98 11.10
C PHE A 19 -6.03 -0.79 11.91
N LEU A 20 -6.61 0.39 11.71
CA LEU A 20 -6.23 1.60 12.44
C LEU A 20 -6.25 1.37 13.98
N PRO A 21 -5.30 1.96 14.73
CA PRO A 21 -4.34 2.99 14.33
C PRO A 21 -3.05 2.50 13.66
N ASN A 22 -2.88 1.20 13.38
CA ASN A 22 -1.72 0.75 12.59
C ASN A 22 -1.85 1.25 11.14
N VAL A 23 -0.96 2.15 10.72
CA VAL A 23 -1.03 2.80 9.39
C VAL A 23 -0.19 2.04 8.37
N SER A 24 -0.84 1.62 7.28
CA SER A 24 -0.23 1.03 6.09
C SER A 24 -1.11 1.29 4.87
N GLY A 25 -0.62 1.00 3.66
CA GLY A 25 -1.46 1.06 2.45
C GLY A 25 -2.74 0.22 2.57
N ILE A 26 -2.66 -0.95 3.19
CA ILE A 26 -3.79 -1.87 3.42
C ILE A 26 -4.82 -1.26 4.38
N THR A 27 -4.38 -0.70 5.50
CA THR A 27 -5.32 -0.16 6.49
C THR A 27 -5.98 1.13 6.01
N ILE A 28 -5.26 1.97 5.25
CA ILE A 28 -5.82 3.14 4.57
C ILE A 28 -6.80 2.74 3.47
N TYR A 29 -6.48 1.71 2.68
CA TYR A 29 -7.37 1.13 1.69
C TYR A 29 -8.72 0.75 2.31
N ILE A 30 -8.69 -0.04 3.38
CA ILE A 30 -9.88 -0.53 4.07
C ILE A 30 -10.66 0.63 4.70
N ASP A 31 -9.96 1.61 5.28
CA ASP A 31 -10.59 2.78 5.89
C ASP A 31 -11.36 3.63 4.86
N ILE A 32 -10.79 3.83 3.66
CA ILE A 32 -11.46 4.55 2.57
C ILE A 32 -12.66 3.73 2.07
N LEU A 33 -12.45 2.46 1.74
CA LEU A 33 -13.50 1.59 1.20
C LEU A 33 -14.69 1.49 2.16
N SER A 34 -14.44 1.19 3.43
CA SER A 34 -15.49 1.02 4.45
C SER A 34 -16.31 2.29 4.67
N LYS A 35 -15.67 3.46 4.76
CA LYS A 35 -16.37 4.75 4.93
C LYS A 35 -17.24 5.10 3.73
N GLU A 36 -16.76 4.87 2.52
CA GLU A 36 -17.53 5.19 1.31
C GLU A 36 -18.72 4.23 1.15
N LEU A 37 -18.58 2.95 1.50
CA LEU A 37 -19.71 2.02 1.52
C LEU A 37 -20.77 2.40 2.57
N VAL A 38 -20.36 2.84 3.77
CA VAL A 38 -21.29 3.35 4.78
C VAL A 38 -22.07 4.56 4.26
N LYS A 39 -21.41 5.50 3.57
CA LYS A 39 -22.08 6.67 2.97
C LYS A 39 -23.12 6.28 1.91
N ARG A 40 -22.93 5.14 1.24
CA ARG A 40 -23.87 4.59 0.25
C ARG A 40 -25.00 3.77 0.88
N GLY A 41 -25.05 3.68 2.21
CA GLY A 41 -26.14 3.03 2.95
C GLY A 41 -25.85 1.60 3.41
N HIS A 42 -24.65 1.08 3.16
CA HIS A 42 -24.26 -0.25 3.63
C HIS A 42 -23.91 -0.27 5.12
N LYS A 43 -24.11 -1.42 5.76
CA LYS A 43 -23.64 -1.67 7.13
C LYS A 43 -22.31 -2.40 7.08
N VAL A 44 -21.22 -1.73 7.46
CA VAL A 44 -19.86 -2.31 7.39
C VAL A 44 -19.35 -2.67 8.78
N THR A 45 -18.90 -3.91 8.94
CA THR A 45 -18.16 -4.39 10.11
C THR A 45 -16.74 -4.76 9.70
N ILE A 46 -15.74 -4.22 10.40
CA ILE A 46 -14.33 -4.63 10.29
C ILE A 46 -14.00 -5.56 11.45
N LEU A 47 -13.63 -6.79 11.14
CA LEU A 47 -13.12 -7.78 12.08
C LEU A 47 -11.59 -7.84 11.97
N THR A 48 -10.89 -7.50 13.04
CA THR A 48 -9.43 -7.33 13.03
C THR A 48 -8.78 -7.67 14.36
N SER A 49 -7.46 -7.59 14.47
CA SER A 49 -6.75 -7.86 15.71
C SER A 49 -6.70 -6.65 16.66
N ARG A 50 -6.72 -6.94 17.97
CA ARG A 50 -6.35 -6.03 19.04
C ARG A 50 -4.83 -6.02 19.21
N HIS A 51 -4.13 -5.48 18.21
CA HIS A 51 -2.66 -5.45 18.15
C HIS A 51 -1.98 -4.55 19.19
N GLN A 52 -2.73 -3.73 19.93
CA GLN A 52 -2.26 -2.98 21.09
C GLN A 52 -3.26 -3.15 22.25
N PRO A 53 -2.79 -3.41 23.49
CA PRO A 53 -3.69 -3.68 24.62
C PRO A 53 -4.64 -2.54 24.98
N ASN A 54 -4.25 -1.28 24.74
CA ASN A 54 -5.06 -0.10 25.04
C ASN A 54 -6.19 0.17 24.03
N LEU A 55 -6.24 -0.54 22.91
CA LEU A 55 -7.32 -0.37 21.93
C LEU A 55 -8.64 -0.95 22.46
N PRO A 56 -9.79 -0.31 22.17
CA PRO A 56 -11.08 -0.88 22.51
C PRO A 56 -11.33 -2.18 21.74
N THR A 57 -11.96 -3.15 22.41
CA THR A 57 -12.38 -4.42 21.80
C THR A 57 -13.46 -4.22 20.76
N GLU A 58 -14.28 -3.19 20.90
CA GLU A 58 -15.27 -2.78 19.92
C GLU A 58 -15.45 -1.26 19.93
N GLU A 59 -15.61 -0.65 18.75
CA GLU A 59 -15.99 0.76 18.60
C GLU A 59 -16.75 0.99 17.30
N ILE A 60 -17.49 2.10 17.21
CA ILE A 60 -18.07 2.58 15.94
C ILE A 60 -17.38 3.89 15.59
N LYS A 61 -16.79 3.97 14.40
CA LYS A 61 -16.07 5.15 13.91
C LYS A 61 -16.49 5.48 12.50
N ASN A 62 -17.04 6.69 12.29
CA ASN A 62 -17.61 7.12 11.01
C ASN A 62 -18.66 6.13 10.45
N GLY A 63 -19.50 5.57 11.34
CA GLY A 63 -20.52 4.56 11.00
C GLY A 63 -19.99 3.15 10.70
N VAL A 64 -18.66 2.95 10.69
CA VAL A 64 -18.05 1.62 10.56
C VAL A 64 -17.93 0.99 11.94
N ARG A 65 -18.46 -0.23 12.11
CA ARG A 65 -18.28 -1.02 13.34
C ARG A 65 -16.94 -1.75 13.27
N ILE A 66 -16.08 -1.56 14.27
CA ILE A 66 -14.75 -2.18 14.34
C ILE A 66 -14.74 -3.12 15.54
N LYS A 67 -14.60 -4.42 15.27
CA LYS A 67 -14.48 -5.47 16.29
C LYS A 67 -13.05 -6.01 16.30
N ARG A 68 -12.38 -5.88 17.44
CA ARG A 68 -10.98 -6.27 17.64
C ARG A 68 -10.88 -7.53 18.49
N LEU A 69 -10.29 -8.57 17.91
CA LEU A 69 -10.09 -9.87 18.52
C LEU A 69 -8.72 -10.00 19.18
N SER A 70 -8.62 -10.83 20.21
CA SER A 70 -7.33 -11.14 20.83
C SER A 70 -6.40 -11.81 19.82
N ALA A 71 -5.15 -11.33 19.75
CA ALA A 71 -4.12 -11.82 18.84
C ALA A 71 -2.79 -12.08 19.60
N PRO A 72 -2.75 -13.11 20.47
CA PRO A 72 -1.61 -13.34 21.36
C PRO A 72 -0.35 -13.86 20.63
N ILE A 73 -0.50 -14.38 19.41
CA ILE A 73 0.58 -15.02 18.66
C ILE A 73 0.96 -14.13 17.47
N LYS A 74 2.22 -13.66 17.47
CA LYS A 74 2.81 -12.87 16.40
C LYS A 74 3.88 -13.68 15.68
N ILE A 75 3.73 -13.83 14.37
CA ILE A 75 4.70 -14.53 13.51
C ILE A 75 5.16 -13.57 12.42
N GLY A 76 6.41 -13.13 12.49
CA GLY A 76 6.95 -12.10 11.61
C GLY A 76 6.11 -10.83 11.67
N LYS A 77 5.54 -10.42 10.53
CA LYS A 77 4.62 -9.28 10.42
C LYS A 77 3.15 -9.66 10.64
N GLY A 78 2.79 -10.94 10.63
CA GLY A 78 1.41 -11.42 10.79
C GLY A 78 0.97 -11.59 12.24
N LEU A 79 -0.34 -11.62 12.45
CA LEU A 79 -1.00 -11.87 13.73
C LEU A 79 -2.01 -13.00 13.58
N LEU A 80 -1.95 -13.96 14.49
CA LEU A 80 -2.94 -15.03 14.59
C LEU A 80 -3.98 -14.64 15.66
N MET A 81 -5.25 -14.73 15.32
CA MET A 81 -6.42 -14.42 16.14
C MET A 81 -7.21 -15.70 16.44
N PRO A 82 -6.87 -16.49 17.49
CA PRO A 82 -7.56 -17.75 17.77
C PRO A 82 -9.08 -17.59 17.94
N SER A 83 -9.52 -16.50 18.56
CA SER A 83 -10.94 -16.19 18.76
C SER A 83 -11.70 -15.94 17.45
N LEU A 84 -11.01 -15.63 16.34
CA LEU A 84 -11.64 -15.48 15.02
C LEU A 84 -12.34 -16.77 14.59
N LEU A 85 -11.85 -17.92 15.04
CA LEU A 85 -12.45 -19.18 14.68
C LEU A 85 -13.89 -19.34 15.25
N TRP A 86 -14.26 -18.62 16.33
CA TRP A 86 -15.59 -18.64 16.96
C TRP A 86 -16.33 -17.32 16.73
N ASP A 87 -15.71 -16.20 17.08
CA ASP A 87 -16.31 -14.87 16.90
C ASP A 87 -16.46 -14.49 15.43
N GLY A 88 -15.61 -15.02 14.55
CA GLY A 88 -15.75 -14.86 13.10
C GLY A 88 -17.05 -15.47 12.59
N ILE A 89 -17.42 -16.66 13.04
CA ILE A 89 -18.69 -17.31 12.64
C ILE A 89 -19.89 -16.45 13.00
N LYS A 90 -19.91 -15.90 14.22
CA LYS A 90 -20.99 -15.00 14.69
C LYS A 90 -21.12 -13.75 13.82
N GLU A 91 -20.00 -13.19 13.35
CA GLU A 91 -20.04 -12.02 12.46
C GLU A 91 -20.38 -12.41 11.02
N ILE A 92 -19.95 -13.58 10.53
CA ILE A 92 -20.33 -14.10 9.21
C ILE A 92 -21.84 -14.31 9.12
N GLN A 93 -22.48 -14.86 10.17
CA GLN A 93 -23.94 -15.06 10.20
C GLN A 93 -24.72 -13.78 9.98
N LYS A 94 -24.23 -12.65 10.52
CA LYS A 94 -24.84 -11.32 10.40
C LYS A 94 -24.62 -10.66 9.04
N ALA A 95 -23.65 -11.12 8.25
CA ALA A 95 -23.26 -10.52 7.00
C ALA A 95 -24.04 -11.10 5.81
N ASP A 96 -24.18 -10.29 4.76
CA ASP A 96 -24.61 -10.73 3.43
C ASP A 96 -23.39 -11.11 2.58
N VAL A 97 -22.27 -10.38 2.78
CA VAL A 97 -21.02 -10.53 2.03
C VAL A 97 -19.83 -10.54 2.99
N VAL A 98 -18.89 -11.46 2.77
CA VAL A 98 -17.63 -11.57 3.51
C VAL A 98 -16.48 -11.19 2.58
N ASN A 99 -15.77 -10.11 2.93
CA ASN A 99 -14.60 -9.63 2.23
C ASN A 99 -13.33 -9.88 3.06
N CYS A 100 -12.55 -10.90 2.69
CA CYS A 100 -11.29 -11.23 3.35
C CYS A 100 -10.11 -10.54 2.64
N HIS A 101 -9.29 -9.83 3.40
CA HIS A 101 -8.11 -9.13 2.89
C HIS A 101 -6.86 -9.98 3.11
N LEU A 102 -6.18 -10.33 2.01
CA LEU A 102 -4.99 -11.18 2.02
C LEU A 102 -3.70 -10.34 1.98
N PRO A 103 -2.61 -10.79 2.63
CA PRO A 103 -2.48 -12.08 3.33
C PRO A 103 -3.07 -12.09 4.74
N GLN A 104 -3.81 -13.16 5.08
CA GLN A 104 -4.36 -13.41 6.42
C GLN A 104 -4.29 -14.91 6.74
N PHE A 105 -3.82 -15.26 7.95
CA PHE A 105 -3.61 -16.65 8.40
C PHE A 105 -4.88 -17.49 8.42
N GLU A 106 -6.02 -16.88 8.73
CA GLU A 106 -7.28 -17.57 8.96
C GLU A 106 -8.29 -17.40 7.82
N SER A 107 -7.84 -16.85 6.69
CA SER A 107 -8.70 -16.53 5.55
C SER A 107 -9.46 -17.74 5.00
N GLY A 108 -8.82 -18.90 4.90
CA GLY A 108 -9.42 -20.16 4.48
C GLY A 108 -10.54 -20.61 5.43
N TRP A 109 -10.33 -20.49 6.75
CA TRP A 109 -11.38 -20.82 7.73
C TRP A 109 -12.60 -19.91 7.60
N MET A 110 -12.37 -18.60 7.50
CA MET A 110 -13.44 -17.61 7.30
C MET A 110 -14.23 -17.92 6.03
N CYS A 111 -13.55 -18.26 4.94
CA CYS A 111 -14.17 -18.60 3.67
C CYS A 111 -14.95 -19.93 3.74
N THR A 112 -14.44 -20.94 4.46
CA THR A 112 -15.16 -22.21 4.68
C THR A 112 -16.50 -21.97 5.34
N TRP A 113 -16.53 -21.24 6.46
CA TRP A 113 -17.79 -20.95 7.16
C TRP A 113 -18.70 -20.01 6.38
N ALA A 114 -18.14 -19.01 5.71
CA ALA A 114 -18.93 -18.16 4.82
C ALA A 114 -19.62 -19.00 3.73
N LYS A 115 -18.92 -19.98 3.13
CA LYS A 115 -19.48 -20.86 2.11
C LYS A 115 -20.57 -21.77 2.68
N MET A 116 -20.31 -22.39 3.84
CA MET A 116 -21.30 -23.23 4.55
C MET A 116 -22.57 -22.47 4.91
N LEU A 117 -22.46 -21.18 5.23
CA LEU A 117 -23.58 -20.29 5.55
C LEU A 117 -24.18 -19.59 4.31
N GLY A 118 -23.78 -20.01 3.10
CA GLY A 118 -24.32 -19.49 1.84
C GLY A 118 -23.98 -18.02 1.56
N LYS A 119 -22.92 -17.48 2.16
CA LYS A 119 -22.51 -16.09 2.00
C LYS A 119 -21.65 -15.90 0.76
N LYS A 120 -21.76 -14.72 0.15
CA LYS A 120 -20.87 -14.30 -0.95
C LYS A 120 -19.48 -14.00 -0.40
N ILE A 121 -18.44 -14.51 -1.06
CA ILE A 121 -17.05 -14.43 -0.64
C ILE A 121 -16.24 -13.64 -1.65
N ILE A 122 -15.72 -12.50 -1.22
CA ILE A 122 -14.83 -11.66 -2.02
C ILE A 122 -13.45 -11.61 -1.35
N LEU A 123 -12.40 -11.95 -2.09
CA LEU A 123 -11.03 -11.77 -1.59
C LEU A 123 -10.47 -10.47 -2.14
N THR A 124 -9.81 -9.68 -1.29
CA THR A 124 -8.96 -8.58 -1.75
C THR A 124 -7.50 -8.97 -1.54
N HIS A 125 -6.79 -9.20 -2.63
CA HIS A 125 -5.40 -9.65 -2.65
C HIS A 125 -4.47 -8.43 -2.67
N HIS A 126 -3.96 -8.04 -1.50
CA HIS A 126 -3.05 -6.89 -1.42
C HIS A 126 -1.66 -7.22 -1.90
N THR A 127 -1.16 -8.41 -1.57
CA THR A 127 0.17 -8.88 -1.98
C THR A 127 0.26 -10.38 -1.79
N ASP A 128 1.15 -10.98 -2.56
CA ASP A 128 1.67 -12.31 -2.29
C ASP A 128 2.32 -12.39 -0.89
N LEU A 129 2.38 -13.61 -0.32
CA LEU A 129 3.09 -13.87 0.93
C LEU A 129 4.60 -13.62 0.76
N SER A 130 5.20 -13.05 1.80
CA SER A 130 6.66 -13.04 1.95
C SER A 130 7.09 -14.41 2.50
N PHE A 131 7.83 -15.19 1.70
CA PHE A 131 8.46 -16.42 2.19
C PHE A 131 9.74 -16.09 2.93
N TRP A 132 9.87 -16.58 4.17
CA TRP A 132 11.06 -16.31 5.00
C TRP A 132 12.08 -17.43 4.87
N SER A 133 13.36 -17.10 5.00
CA SER A 133 14.43 -18.10 5.03
C SER A 133 14.35 -18.96 6.30
N GLY A 134 14.74 -20.23 6.18
CA GLY A 134 14.80 -21.19 7.29
C GLY A 134 13.66 -22.21 7.27
N TRP A 135 13.96 -23.45 7.66
CA TRP A 135 13.04 -24.59 7.52
C TRP A 135 11.76 -24.47 8.36
N LYS A 136 11.84 -23.93 9.59
CA LYS A 136 10.67 -23.68 10.44
C LYS A 136 9.70 -22.68 9.79
N ASN A 137 10.23 -21.63 9.18
CA ASN A 137 9.41 -20.63 8.51
C ASN A 137 8.75 -21.20 7.25
N LYS A 138 9.43 -22.08 6.50
CA LYS A 138 8.84 -22.77 5.35
C LYS A 138 7.58 -23.56 5.72
N ILE A 139 7.57 -24.21 6.89
CA ILE A 139 6.39 -24.95 7.36
C ILE A 139 5.25 -23.97 7.61
N ILE A 140 5.49 -22.90 8.36
CA ILE A 140 4.47 -21.88 8.64
C ILE A 140 3.96 -21.29 7.33
N ASP A 141 4.86 -20.83 6.46
CA ASP A 141 4.51 -20.23 5.17
C ASP A 141 3.69 -21.19 4.29
N SER A 142 4.00 -22.49 4.32
CA SER A 142 3.21 -23.52 3.61
C SER A 142 1.81 -23.67 4.19
N LEU A 143 1.67 -23.63 5.51
CA LEU A 143 0.36 -23.67 6.17
C LEU A 143 -0.47 -22.42 5.85
N VAL A 144 0.15 -21.22 5.87
CA VAL A 144 -0.53 -19.98 5.46
C VAL A 144 -0.94 -20.06 4.00
N PHE A 145 -0.04 -20.54 3.14
CA PHE A 145 -0.29 -20.64 1.71
C PHE A 145 -1.43 -21.61 1.44
N LEU A 146 -1.45 -22.80 2.07
CA LEU A 146 -2.55 -23.75 1.96
C LEU A 146 -3.87 -23.16 2.45
N ASN A 147 -3.86 -22.43 3.57
CA ASN A 147 -5.03 -21.75 4.08
C ASN A 147 -5.57 -20.69 3.09
N GLN A 148 -4.69 -19.91 2.46
CA GLN A 148 -5.07 -18.98 1.39
C GLN A 148 -5.53 -19.69 0.11
N MET A 149 -4.98 -20.86 -0.21
CA MET A 149 -5.46 -21.67 -1.34
C MET A 149 -6.91 -22.10 -1.11
N VAL A 150 -7.25 -22.55 0.11
CA VAL A 150 -8.66 -22.83 0.49
C VAL A 150 -9.53 -21.59 0.30
N ALA A 151 -9.08 -20.42 0.78
CA ALA A 151 -9.81 -19.17 0.57
C ALA A 151 -10.06 -18.90 -0.92
N GLY A 152 -9.04 -19.01 -1.78
CA GLY A 152 -9.15 -18.77 -3.22
C GLY A 152 -10.05 -19.78 -3.95
N ILE A 153 -10.03 -21.05 -3.53
CA ILE A 153 -10.93 -22.10 -4.03
C ILE A 153 -12.39 -21.77 -3.71
N LEU A 154 -12.65 -21.24 -2.51
CA LEU A 154 -14.01 -20.96 -2.05
C LEU A 154 -14.55 -19.59 -2.47
N ALA A 155 -13.66 -18.64 -2.79
CA ALA A 155 -14.03 -17.29 -3.21
C ALA A 155 -14.86 -17.27 -4.49
N ASP A 156 -15.85 -16.37 -4.55
CA ASP A 156 -16.62 -16.09 -5.75
C ASP A 156 -15.87 -15.11 -6.67
N THR A 157 -15.11 -14.18 -6.09
CA THR A 157 -14.23 -13.25 -6.84
C THR A 157 -12.98 -12.91 -6.03
N ILE A 158 -11.86 -12.75 -6.73
CA ILE A 158 -10.58 -12.33 -6.15
C ILE A 158 -10.16 -11.01 -6.81
N VAL A 159 -9.92 -10.00 -5.99
CA VAL A 159 -9.61 -8.63 -6.40
C VAL A 159 -8.15 -8.31 -6.12
N PRO A 160 -7.26 -8.45 -7.11
CA PRO A 160 -5.96 -7.78 -7.09
C PRO A 160 -6.10 -6.31 -7.50
N TYR A 161 -5.05 -5.53 -7.24
CA TYR A 161 -5.03 -4.12 -7.64
C TYR A 161 -4.96 -3.93 -9.15
N THR A 162 -4.19 -4.77 -9.84
CA THR A 162 -3.95 -4.64 -11.28
C THR A 162 -3.93 -6.01 -11.92
N GLN A 163 -4.28 -6.07 -13.22
CA GLN A 163 -4.12 -7.30 -13.99
C GLN A 163 -2.64 -7.66 -14.17
N ASP A 164 -1.76 -6.65 -14.25
CA ASP A 164 -0.31 -6.85 -14.34
C ASP A 164 0.24 -7.61 -13.11
N TYR A 165 -0.12 -7.19 -11.89
CA TYR A 165 0.26 -7.92 -10.68
C TYR A 165 -0.33 -9.33 -10.66
N ALA A 166 -1.60 -9.47 -11.07
CA ALA A 166 -2.30 -10.74 -11.13
C ALA A 166 -1.60 -11.77 -12.04
N ASN A 167 -1.08 -11.32 -13.19
CA ASN A 167 -0.40 -12.16 -14.15
C ASN A 167 0.95 -12.68 -13.65
N HIS A 168 1.60 -11.95 -12.75
CA HIS A 168 2.94 -12.26 -12.22
C HIS A 168 2.91 -12.84 -10.79
N SER A 169 1.74 -12.91 -10.16
CA SER A 169 1.58 -13.48 -8.82
C SER A 169 1.65 -15.00 -8.84
N TYR A 170 2.41 -15.58 -7.92
CA TYR A 170 2.48 -17.04 -7.80
C TYR A 170 1.23 -17.65 -7.16
N TYR A 171 0.42 -16.84 -6.47
CA TYR A 171 -0.84 -17.26 -5.86
C TYR A 171 -2.01 -17.10 -6.84
N LEU A 172 -2.15 -15.92 -7.46
CA LEU A 172 -3.30 -15.60 -8.31
C LEU A 172 -3.34 -16.42 -9.61
N LYS A 173 -2.19 -16.95 -10.06
CA LYS A 173 -2.13 -17.84 -11.24
C LYS A 173 -3.06 -19.05 -11.14
N TYR A 174 -3.40 -19.52 -9.92
CA TYR A 174 -4.31 -20.64 -9.71
C TYR A 174 -5.79 -20.27 -9.86
N PHE A 175 -6.12 -18.98 -9.87
CA PHE A 175 -7.50 -18.50 -9.79
C PHE A 175 -7.88 -17.53 -10.92
N ARG A 176 -7.18 -17.57 -12.06
CA ARG A 176 -7.33 -16.61 -13.19
C ARG A 176 -8.79 -16.34 -13.59
N LYS A 177 -9.64 -17.36 -13.60
CA LYS A 177 -11.07 -17.22 -13.96
C LYS A 177 -11.92 -16.44 -12.96
N LYS A 178 -11.42 -16.26 -11.73
CA LYS A 178 -12.09 -15.53 -10.64
C LYS A 178 -11.54 -14.13 -10.42
N ILE A 179 -10.54 -13.71 -11.21
CA ILE A 179 -9.85 -12.45 -11.02
C ILE A 179 -10.67 -11.31 -11.61
N ARG A 180 -10.87 -10.26 -10.80
CA ARG A 180 -11.35 -8.96 -11.26
C ARG A 180 -10.43 -7.89 -10.70
N ALA A 181 -9.52 -7.39 -11.52
CA ALA A 181 -8.62 -6.32 -11.10
C ALA A 181 -9.40 -5.02 -10.81
N ILE A 182 -9.21 -4.45 -9.64
CA ILE A 182 -9.78 -3.15 -9.25
C ILE A 182 -8.66 -2.30 -8.65
N TYR A 183 -8.40 -1.15 -9.27
CA TYR A 183 -7.40 -0.23 -8.73
C TYR A 183 -7.77 0.21 -7.32
N PRO A 184 -6.77 0.41 -6.44
CA PRO A 184 -7.04 0.86 -5.09
C PRO A 184 -7.73 2.23 -5.07
N PRO A 185 -8.64 2.48 -4.10
CA PRO A 185 -9.35 3.74 -3.99
C PRO A 185 -8.44 4.83 -3.41
N VAL A 186 -7.50 5.34 -4.20
CA VAL A 186 -6.53 6.35 -3.76
C VAL A 186 -7.20 7.71 -3.64
N ARG A 187 -7.63 8.05 -2.42
CA ARG A 187 -8.07 9.40 -2.05
C ARG A 187 -6.91 10.16 -1.43
N PHE A 188 -6.62 11.36 -1.93
CA PHE A 188 -5.55 12.20 -1.40
C PHE A 188 -6.01 13.65 -1.34
N ASP A 189 -6.10 14.20 -0.14
CA ASP A 189 -6.52 15.58 0.07
C ASP A 189 -5.27 16.48 0.10
N ILE A 190 -5.22 17.48 -0.79
CA ILE A 190 -4.08 18.38 -0.90
C ILE A 190 -4.20 19.47 0.16
N LYS A 191 -3.63 19.22 1.35
CA LYS A 191 -3.55 20.21 2.44
C LYS A 191 -2.10 20.66 2.65
N LYS A 192 -1.92 21.94 2.92
CA LYS A 192 -0.59 22.52 3.19
C LYS A 192 -0.38 22.65 4.71
N ASN A 193 0.70 22.05 5.21
CA ASN A 193 1.20 22.23 6.56
C ASN A 193 2.33 23.27 6.53
N LEU A 194 2.07 24.47 7.04
CA LEU A 194 3.04 25.58 6.96
C LEU A 194 4.29 25.35 7.81
N ILE A 195 4.19 24.62 8.93
CA ILE A 195 5.32 24.32 9.82
C ILE A 195 6.29 23.37 9.11
N LEU A 196 5.74 22.29 8.54
CA LEU A 196 6.54 21.35 7.76
C LEU A 196 7.13 22.00 6.51
N ASP A 197 6.36 22.83 5.78
CA ASP A 197 6.83 23.56 4.61
C ASP A 197 8.07 24.41 4.94
N ARG A 198 8.02 25.17 6.04
CA ARG A 198 9.16 25.97 6.51
C ARG A 198 10.37 25.11 6.87
N LYS A 199 10.15 23.97 7.57
CA LYS A 199 11.22 23.03 7.92
C LYS A 199 11.91 22.49 6.66
N ILE A 200 11.14 22.01 5.69
CA ILE A 200 11.70 21.47 4.44
C ILE A 200 12.44 22.56 3.66
N LYS A 201 11.85 23.76 3.52
CA LYS A 201 12.46 24.88 2.80
C LYS A 201 13.83 25.28 3.34
N LYS A 202 14.03 25.20 4.65
CA LYS A 202 15.33 25.47 5.27
C LYS A 202 16.41 24.52 4.75
N GLU A 203 16.09 23.23 4.67
CA GLU A 203 16.99 22.16 4.21
C GLU A 203 17.30 22.27 2.71
N ILE A 204 16.31 22.64 1.89
CA ILE A 204 16.44 22.65 0.41
C ILE A 204 16.87 24.00 -0.18
N SER A 205 16.96 25.06 0.62
CA SER A 205 17.14 26.46 0.16
C SER A 205 18.30 26.73 -0.81
N ARG A 206 19.34 25.89 -0.80
CA ARG A 206 20.53 26.00 -1.65
C ARG A 206 20.67 24.85 -2.66
N LYS A 207 19.57 24.14 -2.92
CA LYS A 207 19.55 22.93 -3.75
C LYS A 207 18.81 23.23 -5.04
N GLN A 208 19.41 22.85 -6.16
CA GLN A 208 18.80 22.93 -7.48
C GLN A 208 17.81 21.79 -7.71
N TYR A 209 18.08 20.62 -7.13
CA TYR A 209 17.27 19.42 -7.30
C TYR A 209 16.90 18.81 -5.94
N VAL A 210 15.64 18.52 -5.73
CA VAL A 210 15.11 17.89 -4.52
C VAL A 210 14.44 16.59 -4.87
N ILE A 211 15.05 15.48 -4.45
CA ILE A 211 14.58 14.13 -4.73
C ILE A 211 13.82 13.62 -3.50
N GLY A 212 12.57 13.21 -3.66
CA GLY A 212 11.81 12.57 -2.60
C GLY A 212 12.00 11.05 -2.58
N PHE A 213 11.98 10.46 -1.40
CA PHE A 213 11.80 9.03 -1.19
C PHE A 213 10.60 8.80 -0.28
N GLY A 214 9.69 7.91 -0.68
CA GLY A 214 8.45 7.64 0.03
C GLY A 214 8.40 6.29 0.73
N GLY A 215 8.13 6.30 2.03
CA GLY A 215 7.79 5.11 2.80
C GLY A 215 8.82 4.75 3.87
N ARG A 216 8.47 3.74 4.67
CA ARG A 216 9.31 3.23 5.77
C ARG A 216 10.69 2.79 5.26
N ILE A 217 11.74 2.96 6.07
CA ILE A 217 13.09 2.50 5.74
C ILE A 217 13.21 1.00 5.99
N ALA A 218 12.57 0.22 5.13
CA ALA A 218 12.49 -1.23 5.19
C ALA A 218 13.23 -1.85 4.01
N ARG A 219 13.71 -3.09 4.15
CA ARG A 219 14.57 -3.74 3.12
C ARG A 219 13.89 -3.78 1.75
N GLN A 220 12.60 -4.09 1.72
CA GLN A 220 11.80 -4.16 0.50
C GLN A 220 11.61 -2.81 -0.23
N LYS A 221 11.89 -1.69 0.45
CA LYS A 221 11.81 -0.33 -0.13
C LYS A 221 13.11 0.10 -0.82
N GLY A 222 14.17 -0.69 -0.70
CA GLY A 222 15.38 -0.59 -1.53
C GLY A 222 16.15 0.71 -1.43
N LEU A 223 16.15 1.38 -0.27
CA LEU A 223 16.92 2.63 -0.06
C LEU A 223 18.40 2.47 -0.45
N GLU A 224 18.99 1.28 -0.27
CA GLU A 224 20.37 0.99 -0.70
C GLU A 224 20.61 1.27 -2.19
N VAL A 225 19.64 0.98 -3.06
CA VAL A 225 19.78 1.20 -4.51
C VAL A 225 19.89 2.71 -4.80
N LEU A 226 19.09 3.52 -4.11
CA LEU A 226 19.17 4.97 -4.19
C LEU A 226 20.48 5.51 -3.60
N ILE A 227 20.97 4.96 -2.49
CA ILE A 227 22.28 5.31 -1.93
C ILE A 227 23.39 5.05 -2.96
N LYS A 228 23.39 3.90 -3.62
CA LYS A 228 24.37 3.57 -4.67
C LYS A 228 24.26 4.50 -5.89
N ALA A 229 23.04 4.87 -6.28
CA ALA A 229 22.80 5.79 -7.40
C ALA A 229 23.41 7.19 -7.16
N THR A 230 23.58 7.62 -5.91
CA THR A 230 24.15 8.94 -5.59
C THR A 230 25.54 9.18 -6.18
N ALA A 231 26.36 8.13 -6.36
CA ALA A 231 27.68 8.29 -6.97
C ALA A 231 27.60 8.87 -8.40
N ARG A 232 26.63 8.40 -9.20
CA ARG A 232 26.41 8.89 -10.56
C ARG A 232 25.70 10.25 -10.58
N LEU A 233 24.81 10.50 -9.62
CA LEU A 233 24.19 11.81 -9.42
C LEU A 233 25.22 12.88 -9.04
N ASP A 234 26.16 12.55 -8.16
CA ASP A 234 27.26 13.44 -7.74
C ASP A 234 28.12 13.85 -8.94
N GLN A 235 28.45 12.90 -9.82
CA GLN A 235 29.22 13.16 -11.05
C GLN A 235 28.47 14.06 -12.06
N THR A 236 27.14 13.89 -12.18
CA THR A 236 26.38 14.49 -13.29
C THR A 236 25.63 15.76 -12.90
N LEU A 237 25.12 15.82 -11.66
CA LEU A 237 24.38 16.97 -11.13
C LEU A 237 25.27 17.83 -10.23
N GLY A 238 26.34 17.28 -9.66
CA GLY A 238 27.19 17.93 -8.66
C GLY A 238 26.67 17.70 -7.24
N LYS A 239 27.54 17.18 -6.36
CA LYS A 239 27.20 16.82 -4.96
C LYS A 239 26.50 17.93 -4.16
N LYS A 240 26.79 19.20 -4.43
CA LYS A 240 26.16 20.33 -3.71
C LYS A 240 24.77 20.67 -4.24
N ASN A 241 24.43 20.30 -5.47
CA ASN A 241 23.26 20.78 -6.20
C ASN A 241 21.98 19.97 -5.91
N PHE A 242 22.08 18.76 -5.36
CA PHE A 242 20.90 17.97 -5.02
C PHE A 242 20.81 17.63 -3.53
N ILE A 243 19.62 17.22 -3.12
CA ILE A 243 19.31 16.68 -1.81
C ILE A 243 18.22 15.60 -1.92
N ILE A 244 18.23 14.63 -1.01
CA ILE A 244 17.27 13.54 -0.96
C ILE A 244 16.48 13.65 0.35
N LEU A 245 15.17 13.88 0.26
CA LEU A 245 14.25 13.92 1.39
C LEU A 245 13.63 12.54 1.61
N LEU A 246 13.87 11.94 2.77
CA LEU A 246 13.36 10.62 3.15
C LEU A 246 12.11 10.78 4.03
N ALA A 247 10.93 10.56 3.44
CA ALA A 247 9.64 10.60 4.14
C ALA A 247 9.20 9.20 4.58
N GLY A 248 9.68 8.79 5.76
CA GLY A 248 9.22 7.61 6.46
C GLY A 248 10.07 7.26 7.68
N PRO A 249 9.52 6.47 8.62
CA PRO A 249 10.22 6.13 9.84
C PRO A 249 11.43 5.22 9.55
N LYS A 250 12.54 5.50 10.24
CA LYS A 250 13.78 4.70 10.20
C LYS A 250 13.62 3.36 10.90
N THR A 251 12.91 3.37 12.04
CA THR A 251 12.69 2.18 12.87
C THR A 251 11.46 1.43 12.37
N VAL A 252 11.68 0.21 11.91
CA VAL A 252 10.62 -0.71 11.48
C VAL A 252 10.65 -1.93 12.39
N ILE A 253 9.52 -2.24 13.01
CA ILE A 253 9.42 -3.38 13.94
C ILE A 253 9.80 -4.67 13.20
N GLY A 254 10.80 -5.38 13.73
CA GLY A 254 11.29 -6.64 13.18
C GLY A 254 12.31 -6.50 12.04
N GLU A 255 12.86 -5.31 11.80
CA GLU A 255 13.91 -5.09 10.80
C GLU A 255 15.08 -4.26 11.37
N THR A 256 16.32 -4.66 11.05
CA THR A 256 17.55 -3.91 11.37
C THR A 256 18.12 -3.16 10.16
N TYR A 257 17.32 -3.05 9.10
CA TYR A 257 17.80 -2.63 7.78
C TYR A 257 18.47 -1.24 7.79
N TYR A 258 17.91 -0.27 8.52
CA TYR A 258 18.52 1.05 8.63
C TYR A 258 19.88 1.00 9.33
N GLN A 259 20.01 0.20 10.39
CA GLN A 259 21.29 -0.01 11.09
C GLN A 259 22.31 -0.67 10.16
N ASP A 260 21.90 -1.66 9.36
CA ASP A 260 22.77 -2.29 8.35
C ASP A 260 23.29 -1.26 7.34
N LEU A 261 22.43 -0.34 6.88
CA LEU A 261 22.82 0.74 5.96
C LEU A 261 23.81 1.71 6.61
N VAL A 262 23.60 2.09 7.86
CA VAL A 262 24.53 2.97 8.59
C VAL A 262 25.87 2.28 8.83
N ALA A 263 25.88 0.99 9.16
CA ALA A 263 27.11 0.22 9.33
C ALA A 263 27.91 0.14 8.01
N LYS A 264 27.21 -0.04 6.88
CA LYS A 264 27.83 -0.19 5.56
C LYS A 264 28.27 1.12 4.91
N TYR A 265 27.47 2.17 5.07
CA TYR A 265 27.66 3.45 4.37
C TYR A 265 27.97 4.62 5.29
N GLY A 266 28.06 4.42 6.60
CA GLY A 266 28.19 5.49 7.58
C GLY A 266 26.91 6.31 7.75
N ASN A 267 27.01 7.43 8.48
CA ASN A 267 25.87 8.31 8.70
C ASN A 267 25.39 8.96 7.39
N LEU A 268 24.19 8.56 6.95
CA LEU A 268 23.58 9.02 5.71
C LEU A 268 23.22 10.52 5.73
N THR A 269 23.00 11.11 6.91
CA THR A 269 22.65 12.53 7.04
C THR A 269 23.74 13.45 6.50
N ASN A 270 24.99 13.00 6.55
CA ASN A 270 26.15 13.74 6.02
C ASN A 270 26.33 13.56 4.50
N LYS A 271 25.42 12.83 3.82
CA LYS A 271 25.53 12.40 2.42
C LYS A 271 24.34 12.86 1.55
N ASN A 272 23.89 14.11 1.74
CA ASN A 272 22.71 14.69 1.06
C ASN A 272 21.36 14.06 1.42
N PHE A 273 21.26 13.20 2.44
CA PHE A 273 19.98 12.66 2.89
C PHE A 273 19.43 13.45 4.07
N VAL A 274 18.16 13.86 4.00
CA VAL A 274 17.43 14.49 5.11
C VAL A 274 16.25 13.61 5.48
N PHE A 275 16.22 13.14 6.72
CA PHE A 275 15.12 12.34 7.23
C PHE A 275 14.00 13.23 7.76
N LEU A 276 12.80 13.02 7.25
CA LEU A 276 11.58 13.68 7.73
C LEU A 276 10.76 12.79 8.69
N ASP A 277 11.25 11.57 8.95
CA ASP A 277 10.58 10.54 9.75
C ASP A 277 9.18 10.20 9.23
N GLY A 278 8.35 9.57 10.07
CA GLY A 278 6.97 9.24 9.72
C GLY A 278 6.11 10.48 9.67
N LEU A 279 5.68 10.87 8.45
CA LEU A 279 4.75 11.98 8.27
C LEU A 279 3.29 11.53 8.43
N PRO A 280 2.44 12.32 9.12
CA PRO A 280 1.00 12.15 9.04
C PRO A 280 0.51 12.24 7.60
N ARG A 281 -0.59 11.54 7.29
CA ARG A 281 -1.13 11.55 5.91
C ARG A 281 -1.52 12.95 5.42
N SER A 282 -1.95 13.81 6.33
CA SER A 282 -2.27 15.23 6.05
C SER A 282 -1.08 16.05 5.58
N ASP A 283 0.14 15.60 5.91
CA ASP A 283 1.38 16.33 5.65
C ASP A 283 2.10 15.87 4.38
N LEU A 284 1.72 14.69 3.85
CA LEU A 284 2.32 14.13 2.64
C LEU A 284 2.21 15.10 1.44
N ALA A 285 1.11 15.86 1.33
CA ALA A 285 0.94 16.82 0.25
C ALA A 285 1.96 17.96 0.34
N THR A 286 2.37 18.33 1.56
CA THR A 286 3.43 19.32 1.78
C THR A 286 4.79 18.76 1.41
N PHE A 287 5.04 17.49 1.73
CA PHE A 287 6.24 16.78 1.28
C PHE A 287 6.33 16.76 -0.25
N TYR A 288 5.28 16.29 -0.95
CA TYR A 288 5.29 16.22 -2.41
C TYR A 288 5.49 17.59 -3.07
N LYS A 289 4.86 18.65 -2.55
CA LYS A 289 5.02 20.02 -3.09
C LYS A 289 6.43 20.61 -2.93
N ASN A 290 7.31 19.99 -2.15
CA ASN A 290 8.67 20.45 -1.92
C ASN A 290 9.74 19.53 -2.56
N ILE A 291 9.35 18.60 -3.43
CA ILE A 291 10.27 17.74 -4.19
C ILE A 291 10.06 17.96 -5.69
N ASP A 292 11.08 17.70 -6.50
CA ASP A 292 11.01 17.77 -7.96
C ASP A 292 10.62 16.41 -8.59
N LEU A 293 10.93 15.30 -7.91
CA LEU A 293 10.51 13.96 -8.29
C LEU A 293 10.43 13.03 -7.08
N LEU A 294 9.57 12.02 -7.14
CA LEU A 294 9.50 10.94 -6.16
C LEU A 294 10.22 9.69 -6.68
N VAL A 295 11.18 9.16 -5.91
CA VAL A 295 11.80 7.86 -6.16
C VAL A 295 11.17 6.80 -5.27
N LEU A 296 10.79 5.67 -5.89
CA LEU A 296 10.34 4.48 -5.19
C LEU A 296 11.18 3.29 -5.68
N PRO A 297 12.31 2.98 -5.02
CA PRO A 297 13.22 1.93 -5.46
C PRO A 297 12.89 0.59 -4.79
N SER A 298 11.60 0.27 -4.65
CA SER A 298 11.17 -0.98 -4.02
C SER A 298 11.70 -2.17 -4.83
N ASN A 299 12.13 -3.23 -4.16
CA ASN A 299 12.83 -4.35 -4.82
C ASN A 299 12.13 -5.70 -4.65
N ASP A 300 10.96 -5.71 -4.01
CA ASP A 300 10.17 -6.91 -3.72
C ASP A 300 8.72 -6.73 -4.22
N ARG A 301 8.10 -7.86 -4.61
CA ARG A 301 6.68 -7.99 -5.02
C ARG A 301 5.68 -7.64 -3.91
N LEU A 302 6.15 -7.40 -2.69
CA LEU A 302 5.34 -6.82 -1.61
C LEU A 302 4.83 -5.40 -1.93
N GLU A 303 5.40 -4.73 -2.92
CA GLU A 303 4.84 -3.51 -3.52
C GLU A 303 4.00 -3.87 -4.75
N SER A 304 2.69 -3.95 -4.58
CA SER A 304 1.75 -4.46 -5.61
C SER A 304 1.09 -3.38 -6.47
N PHE A 305 1.37 -2.10 -6.22
CA PHE A 305 0.79 -0.99 -7.00
C PHE A 305 1.61 0.30 -6.98
N GLY A 306 2.24 0.66 -5.86
CA GLY A 306 2.91 1.96 -5.71
C GLY A 306 1.93 3.10 -5.44
N TRP A 307 1.16 2.98 -4.36
CA TRP A 307 0.17 3.98 -3.90
C TRP A 307 0.71 5.42 -3.85
N MET A 308 1.94 5.60 -3.36
CA MET A 308 2.58 6.92 -3.26
C MET A 308 2.88 7.54 -4.63
N GLN A 309 2.97 6.74 -5.71
CA GLN A 309 3.07 7.29 -7.07
C GLN A 309 1.84 8.11 -7.38
N ILE A 310 0.66 7.53 -7.16
CA ILE A 310 -0.61 8.22 -7.42
C ILE A 310 -0.74 9.49 -6.58
N GLU A 311 -0.28 9.47 -5.32
CA GLU A 311 -0.31 10.67 -4.47
C GLU A 311 0.66 11.77 -4.92
N ALA A 312 1.87 11.40 -5.36
CA ALA A 312 2.88 12.33 -5.88
C ALA A 312 2.48 12.90 -7.23
N MET A 313 2.05 12.04 -8.15
CA MET A 313 1.42 12.43 -9.41
C MET A 313 0.24 13.36 -9.12
N LYS A 314 -0.49 13.09 -8.02
CA LYS A 314 -1.59 13.94 -7.58
C LYS A 314 -1.22 15.38 -7.21
N CYS A 315 0.05 15.58 -6.89
CA CYS A 315 0.63 16.86 -6.50
C CYS A 315 1.44 17.51 -7.62
N GLY A 316 1.42 16.98 -8.85
CA GLY A 316 2.25 17.52 -9.93
C GLY A 316 3.66 16.93 -10.00
N ILE A 317 3.94 15.85 -9.28
CA ILE A 317 5.31 15.34 -9.10
C ILE A 317 5.54 14.04 -9.89
N PRO A 318 6.50 14.00 -10.82
CA PRO A 318 6.82 12.79 -11.59
C PRO A 318 7.47 11.74 -10.70
N CYS A 319 7.33 10.48 -11.09
CA CYS A 319 7.89 9.36 -10.33
C CYS A 319 9.01 8.63 -11.09
N VAL A 320 10.05 8.21 -10.37
CA VAL A 320 10.98 7.18 -10.84
C VAL A 320 10.79 5.94 -9.98
N ALA A 321 10.28 4.87 -10.57
CA ALA A 321 9.86 3.68 -9.84
C ALA A 321 10.49 2.43 -10.44
N THR A 322 10.69 1.41 -9.61
CA THR A 322 11.21 0.13 -10.08
C THR A 322 10.22 -0.53 -11.04
N ASP A 323 10.72 -1.14 -12.10
CA ASP A 323 9.93 -1.96 -13.03
C ASP A 323 9.52 -3.29 -12.38
N LEU A 324 8.59 -3.24 -11.42
CA LEU A 324 7.99 -4.39 -10.75
C LEU A 324 6.53 -4.56 -11.18
N PRO A 325 6.00 -5.80 -11.20
CA PRO A 325 4.58 -6.04 -11.45
C PRO A 325 3.69 -5.23 -10.51
N GLY A 326 2.63 -4.63 -11.05
CA GLY A 326 1.73 -3.72 -10.36
C GLY A 326 2.30 -2.33 -10.13
N MET A 327 3.54 -2.22 -9.65
CA MET A 327 4.24 -0.94 -9.43
C MET A 327 4.51 -0.17 -10.73
N ARG A 328 4.72 -0.88 -11.85
CA ARG A 328 4.89 -0.27 -13.17
C ARG A 328 3.62 0.39 -13.71
N VAL A 329 2.45 -0.02 -13.22
CA VAL A 329 1.15 0.36 -13.78
C VAL A 329 0.89 1.86 -13.66
N PRO A 330 1.05 2.52 -12.50
CA PRO A 330 0.91 3.98 -12.42
C PRO A 330 1.67 4.78 -13.48
N ILE A 331 2.93 4.43 -13.74
CA ILE A 331 3.75 5.14 -14.74
C ILE A 331 3.33 4.76 -16.16
N ASN A 332 3.07 3.49 -16.45
CA ASN A 332 2.65 3.05 -17.79
C ASN A 332 1.32 3.68 -18.20
N GLU A 333 0.37 3.78 -17.27
CA GLU A 333 -0.96 4.33 -17.51
C GLU A 333 -0.96 5.86 -17.60
N SER A 334 -0.12 6.54 -16.81
CA SER A 334 -0.09 8.01 -16.76
C SER A 334 0.92 8.65 -17.72
N GLY A 335 1.96 7.91 -18.12
CA GLY A 335 3.15 8.46 -18.76
C GLY A 335 3.98 9.39 -17.87
N PHE A 336 3.61 9.58 -16.61
CA PHE A 336 4.17 10.62 -15.75
C PHE A 336 5.29 10.12 -14.84
N GLY A 337 6.41 9.77 -15.47
CA GLY A 337 7.57 9.24 -14.77
C GLY A 337 8.45 8.36 -15.65
N LYS A 338 9.34 7.60 -15.01
CA LYS A 338 10.22 6.64 -15.66
C LYS A 338 10.33 5.37 -14.81
N LEU A 339 10.40 4.23 -15.49
CA LEU A 339 10.71 2.95 -14.87
C LEU A 339 12.20 2.68 -14.96
N PHE A 340 12.76 2.07 -13.91
CA PHE A 340 14.15 1.59 -13.89
C PHE A 340 14.20 0.11 -13.49
N ARG A 341 15.25 -0.59 -13.91
CA ARG A 341 15.45 -2.02 -13.67
C ARG A 341 15.64 -2.34 -12.19
N ASN A 342 15.04 -3.44 -11.73
CA ASN A 342 15.10 -3.83 -10.32
C ASN A 342 16.54 -4.03 -9.82
N ASN A 343 16.87 -3.39 -8.68
CA ASN A 343 18.20 -3.36 -8.07
C ASN A 343 19.34 -2.78 -8.93
N ASP A 344 19.03 -2.07 -10.01
CA ASP A 344 20.02 -1.42 -10.88
C ASP A 344 20.20 0.05 -10.48
N ALA A 345 21.27 0.35 -9.75
CA ALA A 345 21.58 1.70 -9.30
C ALA A 345 22.03 2.64 -10.43
N SER A 346 22.59 2.10 -11.51
CA SER A 346 23.03 2.90 -12.67
C SER A 346 21.83 3.36 -13.47
N ASP A 347 20.93 2.43 -13.82
CA ASP A 347 19.69 2.76 -14.53
C ASP A 347 18.80 3.69 -13.68
N LEU A 348 18.73 3.48 -12.35
CA LEU A 348 18.05 4.41 -11.44
C LEU A 348 18.61 5.83 -11.56
N ALA A 349 19.93 6.00 -11.51
CA ALA A 349 20.55 7.31 -11.62
C ALA A 349 20.27 7.96 -12.97
N GLU A 350 20.33 7.20 -14.07
CA GLU A 350 20.01 7.68 -15.41
C GLU A 350 18.56 8.17 -15.51
N LYS A 351 17.58 7.42 -14.98
CA LYS A 351 16.18 7.85 -14.98
C LYS A 351 15.95 9.08 -14.13
N ILE A 352 16.61 9.20 -12.97
CA ILE A 352 16.55 10.40 -12.13
C ILE A 352 17.09 11.61 -12.90
N ILE A 353 18.26 11.48 -13.53
CA ILE A 353 18.89 12.56 -14.30
C ILE A 353 18.01 12.97 -15.48
N ASP A 354 17.45 12.00 -16.22
CA ASP A 354 16.52 12.23 -17.32
C ASP A 354 15.33 13.06 -16.86
N VAL A 355 14.63 12.64 -15.80
CA VAL A 355 13.47 13.36 -15.24
C VAL A 355 13.83 14.77 -14.77
N LEU A 356 14.95 14.95 -14.06
CA LEU A 356 15.35 16.26 -13.53
C LEU A 356 15.78 17.24 -14.62
N LYS A 357 16.46 16.77 -15.66
CA LYS A 357 16.95 17.64 -16.75
C LYS A 357 15.86 17.90 -17.79
N ASN A 358 14.98 16.95 -18.05
CA ASN A 358 13.91 17.08 -19.02
C ASN A 358 12.60 17.54 -18.36
N LYS A 359 12.43 18.87 -18.25
CA LYS A 359 11.18 19.52 -17.79
C LYS A 359 9.94 19.25 -18.66
N LYS A 360 10.05 18.44 -19.71
CA LYS A 360 8.97 18.11 -20.66
C LYS A 360 8.11 16.91 -20.23
N ILE A 361 8.36 16.29 -19.08
CA ILE A 361 7.44 15.31 -18.53
C ILE A 361 6.24 16.09 -17.99
N CYS A 362 5.31 16.42 -18.87
CA CYS A 362 4.06 17.07 -18.51
C CYS A 362 3.09 15.98 -18.07
N LEU A 363 2.43 16.23 -16.93
CA LEU A 363 1.17 15.56 -16.68
C LEU A 363 0.21 15.83 -17.84
N PRO A 364 -0.59 14.85 -18.26
CA PRO A 364 -1.72 15.12 -19.12
C PRO A 364 -2.52 16.31 -18.54
N PRO A 365 -2.94 17.29 -19.36
CA PRO A 365 -3.66 18.48 -18.88
C PRO A 365 -4.84 18.15 -17.94
N ASP A 366 -5.46 17.00 -18.18
CA ASP A 366 -6.63 16.49 -17.46
C ASP A 366 -6.28 15.38 -16.46
N TRP A 367 -5.04 15.30 -15.95
CA TRP A 367 -4.63 14.18 -15.09
C TRP A 367 -5.45 14.06 -13.79
N GLN A 368 -5.93 15.19 -13.25
CA GLN A 368 -6.84 15.21 -12.09
C GLN A 368 -8.19 14.58 -12.40
N SER A 369 -8.62 14.67 -13.67
CA SER A 369 -9.84 14.08 -14.22
C SER A 369 -9.59 12.77 -14.97
N LEU A 370 -8.34 12.28 -15.05
CA LEU A 370 -8.06 11.01 -15.71
C LEU A 370 -8.87 9.91 -15.01
N PRO A 371 -9.74 9.19 -15.75
CA PRO A 371 -10.56 8.13 -15.18
C PRO A 371 -9.73 6.94 -14.68
N ILE A 372 -8.42 6.93 -14.94
CA ILE A 372 -7.54 5.78 -14.79
C ILE A 372 -7.28 5.45 -13.30
N PHE A 373 -7.24 6.44 -12.41
CA PHE A 373 -7.14 6.22 -10.95
C PHE A 373 -8.24 6.95 -10.17
N ASN A 374 -9.45 6.94 -10.73
CA ASN A 374 -10.63 7.51 -10.07
C ASN A 374 -11.06 6.61 -8.91
N TYR A 375 -10.95 7.13 -7.68
CA TYR A 375 -11.29 6.35 -6.50
C TYR A 375 -12.79 6.02 -6.43
N HIS A 376 -13.68 6.87 -6.96
CA HIS A 376 -15.12 6.58 -7.01
C HIS A 376 -15.39 5.35 -7.88
N LYS A 377 -14.70 5.22 -9.02
CA LYS A 377 -14.79 4.04 -9.88
C LYS A 377 -14.37 2.78 -9.13
N SER A 378 -13.31 2.84 -8.32
CA SER A 378 -12.92 1.72 -7.46
C SER A 378 -14.03 1.34 -6.49
N ILE A 379 -14.66 2.32 -5.82
CA ILE A 379 -15.79 2.04 -4.90
C ILE A 379 -16.98 1.44 -5.67
N ASP A 380 -17.33 1.97 -6.84
CA ASP A 380 -18.43 1.45 -7.68
C ASP A 380 -18.20 -0.01 -8.08
N GLU A 381 -16.96 -0.36 -8.44
CA GLU A 381 -16.61 -1.73 -8.81
C GLU A 381 -16.68 -2.69 -7.62
N TYR A 382 -16.30 -2.23 -6.42
CA TYR A 382 -16.48 -3.00 -5.19
C TYR A 382 -17.95 -3.18 -4.81
N GLU A 383 -18.75 -2.12 -4.92
CA GLU A 383 -20.18 -2.16 -4.61
C GLU A 383 -20.92 -3.13 -5.54
N LYS A 384 -20.59 -3.16 -6.84
CA LYS A 384 -21.12 -4.18 -7.77
C LYS A 384 -20.75 -5.61 -7.38
N LEU A 385 -19.60 -5.80 -6.74
CA LEU A 385 -19.16 -7.10 -6.25
C LEU A 385 -19.78 -7.50 -4.92
N PHE A 386 -20.36 -6.57 -4.16
CA PHE A 386 -21.02 -6.87 -2.88
C PHE A 386 -22.50 -7.12 -3.13
#